data_AF-A0A3C0GGT1-F1
#
_entry.id   AF-A0A3C0GGT1-F1
#
_cell.length_a   1.000
_cell.length_b   1.000
_cell.length_c   1.000
_cell.angle_alpha   90.00
_cell.angle_beta   90.00
_cell.angle_gamma   90.00
#
_symmetry.space_group_name_H-M   'P 1'
#
loop_
_entity.id
_entity.type
_entity.pdbx_description
1 polymer ?
#
loop_
_entity_poly.entity_id
_entity_poly.type
_entity_poly.pdbx_seq_one_letter_code
_entity_poly.pdbx_strand_id
1 'polypeptide(L)'
;YNTKSGSSMLGDLDPFDVNAEELDDDPGHKIKISQAFDEDEEKINEQSDKKFKSKYSDRVNYRKSPKKYKTSRDSQGVYTVEPYKSEILPLFKFSSPQAAERSASKIYEKFINYRDKEDKVGMDISRKYLQLGYRLSKRFSIYSSGKRSQGDRSKDLEMRDAADRFKSFLLKVMKDPAYNPF
;
A
#
# COMPACT_ATOMS: atom_id res chain seq x y z
N TYR A 1 46.27 -10.10 -3.19
CA TYR A 1 45.68 -8.90 -2.57
C TYR A 1 45.07 -8.05 -3.66
N ASN A 2 43.75 -8.10 -3.82
CA ASN A 2 43.05 -7.26 -4.80
C ASN A 2 42.13 -6.30 -4.05
N THR A 3 42.30 -5.01 -4.32
CA THR A 3 41.69 -3.88 -3.62
C THR A 3 40.70 -3.16 -4.51
N LYS A 4 39.56 -2.78 -3.90
CA LYS A 4 38.63 -1.69 -4.27
C LYS A 4 37.72 -1.91 -5.48
N SER A 5 36.42 -2.07 -5.20
CA SER A 5 35.36 -1.44 -6.01
C SER A 5 34.43 -0.66 -5.08
N GLY A 6 34.05 0.54 -5.52
CA GLY A 6 33.52 1.63 -4.71
C GLY A 6 32.09 1.42 -4.20
N SER A 7 31.91 1.81 -2.94
CA SER A 7 30.61 2.03 -2.30
C SER A 7 30.05 3.36 -2.77
N SER A 8 29.02 3.33 -3.63
CA SER A 8 28.15 4.47 -3.90
C SER A 8 27.05 4.48 -2.84
N MET A 9 27.14 5.44 -1.91
CA MET A 9 26.07 5.78 -0.97
C MET A 9 24.99 6.57 -1.70
N LEU A 10 23.76 6.06 -1.70
CA LEU A 10 22.55 6.86 -1.80
C LEU A 10 21.56 6.24 -0.82
N GLY A 11 21.38 6.93 0.31
CA GLY A 11 20.43 6.57 1.35
C GLY A 11 19.04 7.02 0.93
N ASP A 12 18.14 6.06 0.74
CA ASP A 12 16.71 6.33 0.65
C ASP A 12 16.19 6.51 2.09
N LEU A 13 15.92 7.77 2.44
CA LEU A 13 15.24 8.16 3.68
C LEU A 13 13.78 7.70 3.64
N ASP A 14 13.34 7.07 4.72
CA ASP A 14 11.96 6.61 4.91
C ASP A 14 11.02 7.83 5.07
N PRO A 15 9.94 7.97 4.28
CA PRO A 15 9.10 9.18 4.26
C PRO A 15 8.15 9.32 5.47
N PHE A 16 8.45 8.68 6.60
CA PHE A 16 7.63 8.70 7.81
C PHE A 16 8.40 9.03 9.09
N ASP A 17 9.68 9.42 8.99
CA ASP A 17 10.45 9.88 10.16
C ASP A 17 10.23 11.39 10.36
N VAL A 18 9.09 11.72 10.96
CA VAL A 18 8.84 13.06 11.52
C VAL A 18 9.41 13.10 12.94
N ASN A 19 10.66 13.54 13.07
CA ASN A 19 11.13 14.14 14.30
C ASN A 19 11.48 15.60 14.01
N ALA A 20 10.69 16.47 14.64
CA ALA A 20 10.91 17.90 14.71
C ALA A 20 12.08 18.18 15.67
N GLU A 21 13.15 18.77 15.16
CA GLU A 21 14.04 19.63 15.95
C GLU A 21 14.28 20.92 15.14
N GLU A 22 14.22 22.04 15.86
CA GLU A 22 14.13 23.42 15.38
C GLU A 22 15.46 24.01 14.85
N LEU A 23 15.27 24.92 13.87
CA LEU A 23 15.91 26.24 13.63
C LEU A 23 17.43 26.40 13.44
N ASP A 24 17.77 26.95 12.26
CA ASP A 24 18.65 28.13 12.15
C ASP A 24 18.15 29.01 10.98
N ASP A 25 17.69 30.22 11.30
CA ASP A 25 17.22 31.25 10.35
C ASP A 25 18.41 32.04 9.75
N ASP A 26 18.68 31.87 8.44
CA ASP A 26 19.51 32.82 7.67
C ASP A 26 18.70 33.39 6.46
N PRO A 27 18.34 34.69 6.45
CA PRO A 27 17.39 35.25 5.50
C PRO A 27 18.00 35.73 4.16
N GLY A 28 19.24 35.38 3.82
CA GLY A 28 19.99 36.05 2.74
C GLY A 28 19.81 35.58 1.29
N HIS A 29 19.13 34.48 0.98
CA HIS A 29 19.26 33.84 -0.36
C HIS A 29 17.96 33.65 -1.17
N LYS A 30 16.85 34.31 -0.79
CA LYS A 30 15.52 34.05 -1.39
C LYS A 30 15.09 35.02 -2.50
N ILE A 31 15.95 35.48 -3.41
CA ILE A 31 15.46 36.27 -4.56
C ILE A 31 16.33 36.06 -5.81
N LYS A 32 16.25 34.89 -6.45
CA LYS A 32 16.61 34.70 -7.88
C LYS A 32 16.28 33.32 -8.49
N ILE A 33 15.51 32.49 -7.80
CA ILE A 33 15.27 31.08 -8.20
C ILE A 33 13.81 30.87 -8.66
N SER A 34 12.91 31.84 -8.53
CA SER A 34 11.46 31.59 -8.63
C SER A 34 10.85 31.60 -10.03
N GLN A 35 11.59 31.89 -11.12
CA GLN A 35 11.01 31.97 -12.47
C GLN A 35 11.42 30.84 -13.42
N ALA A 36 12.43 30.03 -13.07
CA ALA A 36 12.91 28.93 -13.91
C ALA A 36 12.39 27.55 -13.48
N PHE A 37 11.59 27.47 -12.41
CA PHE A 37 11.10 26.20 -11.85
C PHE A 37 9.69 25.82 -12.32
N ASP A 38 8.91 26.79 -12.81
CA ASP A 38 7.50 26.56 -13.13
C ASP A 38 7.30 25.81 -14.47
N GLU A 39 8.15 26.06 -15.49
CA GLU A 39 7.99 25.45 -16.82
C GLU A 39 8.51 23.99 -16.88
N ASP A 40 9.45 23.63 -16.01
CA ASP A 40 10.01 22.28 -15.93
C ASP A 40 9.17 21.36 -15.04
N GLU A 41 8.54 21.86 -13.97
CA GLU A 41 7.59 21.09 -13.16
C GLU A 41 6.39 20.61 -13.98
N GLU A 42 5.82 21.46 -14.83
CA GLU A 42 4.63 21.13 -15.61
C GLU A 42 4.91 20.00 -16.63
N LYS A 43 6.09 20.02 -17.27
CA LYS A 43 6.53 18.96 -18.19
C LYS A 43 6.89 17.66 -17.48
N ILE A 44 7.52 17.73 -16.31
CA ILE A 44 7.84 16.54 -15.50
C ILE A 44 6.54 15.88 -15.02
N ASN A 45 5.56 16.67 -14.61
CA ASN A 45 4.25 16.18 -14.17
C ASN A 45 3.48 15.54 -15.34
N GLU A 46 3.47 16.17 -16.52
CA GLU A 46 2.81 15.64 -17.73
C GLU A 46 3.47 14.34 -18.25
N GLN A 47 4.79 14.22 -18.18
CA GLN A 47 5.54 13.01 -18.57
C GLN A 47 5.29 11.85 -17.58
N SER A 48 5.10 12.17 -16.29
CA SER A 48 4.76 11.21 -15.24
C SER A 48 3.30 10.73 -15.33
N ASP A 49 2.37 11.65 -15.65
CA ASP A 49 0.94 11.39 -15.85
C ASP A 49 0.68 10.47 -17.06
N LYS A 50 1.48 10.60 -18.11
CA LYS A 50 1.42 9.72 -19.29
C LYS A 50 1.86 8.28 -18.99
N LYS A 51 2.65 8.03 -17.94
CA LYS A 51 3.26 6.71 -17.67
C LYS A 51 2.46 5.82 -16.71
N PHE A 52 1.58 6.40 -15.88
CA PHE A 52 0.71 5.66 -14.97
C PHE A 52 -0.68 6.29 -14.87
N LYS A 53 -1.44 6.30 -15.98
CA LYS A 53 -2.85 6.67 -15.90
C LYS A 53 -3.60 5.64 -15.05
N SER A 54 -3.89 6.00 -13.81
CA SER A 54 -4.66 5.15 -12.89
C SER A 54 -5.98 4.74 -13.54
N LYS A 55 -6.25 3.44 -13.58
CA LYS A 55 -7.49 2.85 -14.10
C LYS A 55 -8.74 3.36 -13.35
N TYR A 56 -8.56 3.90 -12.15
CA TYR A 56 -9.61 4.37 -11.26
C TYR A 56 -9.39 5.82 -10.86
N SER A 57 -10.47 6.50 -10.47
CA SER A 57 -10.46 7.88 -9.96
C SER A 57 -11.20 7.93 -8.63
N ASP A 58 -10.61 8.57 -7.64
CA ASP A 58 -11.19 8.83 -6.31
C ASP A 58 -12.41 9.76 -6.35
N ARG A 59 -12.59 10.55 -7.42
CA ARG A 59 -13.77 11.39 -7.65
C ARG A 59 -15.03 10.60 -8.03
N VAL A 60 -14.91 9.30 -8.27
CA VAL A 60 -16.03 8.43 -8.64
C VAL A 60 -16.50 7.64 -7.43
N ASN A 61 -17.80 7.71 -7.13
CA ASN A 61 -18.43 6.80 -6.19
C ASN A 61 -18.74 5.46 -6.89
N TYR A 62 -17.89 4.46 -6.67
CA TYR A 62 -18.02 3.14 -7.30
C TYR A 62 -19.17 2.30 -6.73
N ARG A 63 -19.66 2.61 -5.52
CA ARG A 63 -20.89 2.01 -4.97
C ARG A 63 -22.11 2.42 -5.78
N LYS A 64 -22.20 3.70 -6.18
CA LYS A 64 -23.27 4.22 -7.05
C LYS A 64 -23.05 3.92 -8.53
N SER A 65 -21.81 3.67 -8.95
CA SER A 65 -21.43 3.41 -10.35
C SER A 65 -20.61 2.13 -10.50
N PRO A 66 -21.14 0.94 -10.13
CA PRO A 66 -20.39 -0.32 -10.13
C PRO A 66 -19.89 -0.71 -11.53
N LYS A 67 -20.58 -0.29 -12.60
CA LYS A 67 -20.17 -0.53 -14.00
C LYS A 67 -18.82 0.11 -14.37
N LYS A 68 -18.38 1.14 -13.64
CA LYS A 68 -17.06 1.78 -13.82
C LYS A 68 -15.94 0.98 -13.16
N TYR A 69 -16.29 0.05 -12.26
CA TYR A 69 -15.35 -0.86 -11.63
C TYR A 69 -15.01 -2.01 -12.58
N LYS A 70 -13.74 -2.44 -12.60
CA LYS A 70 -13.28 -3.53 -13.45
C LYS A 70 -12.45 -4.50 -12.62
N THR A 71 -13.04 -5.62 -12.22
CA THR A 71 -12.37 -6.65 -11.42
C THR A 71 -11.05 -7.10 -12.06
N SER A 72 -10.05 -7.35 -11.22
CA SER A 72 -8.71 -7.75 -11.63
C SER A 72 -8.09 -8.67 -10.58
N ARG A 73 -7.17 -9.54 -11.01
CA ARG A 73 -6.45 -10.46 -10.11
C ARG A 73 -5.43 -9.75 -9.23
N ASP A 74 -4.97 -8.58 -9.65
CA ASP A 74 -4.06 -7.74 -8.88
C ASP A 74 -4.81 -6.96 -7.78
N SER A 75 -4.04 -6.20 -6.99
CA SER A 75 -4.57 -5.29 -5.97
C SER A 75 -4.86 -3.89 -6.51
N GLN A 76 -5.07 -3.71 -7.82
CA GLN A 76 -5.34 -2.37 -8.37
C GLN A 76 -6.66 -1.80 -7.84
N GLY A 77 -6.63 -0.50 -7.52
CA GLY A 77 -7.78 0.26 -7.06
C GLY A 77 -7.99 0.27 -5.55
N VAL A 78 -7.25 -0.51 -4.77
CA VAL A 78 -7.36 -0.53 -3.29
C VAL A 78 -7.21 0.87 -2.67
N TYR A 79 -6.31 1.70 -3.21
CA TYR A 79 -6.04 3.06 -2.73
C TYR A 79 -6.79 4.16 -3.50
N THR A 80 -7.75 3.81 -4.36
CA THR A 80 -8.41 4.79 -5.24
C THR A 80 -9.93 4.65 -5.31
N VAL A 81 -10.45 3.44 -5.11
CA VAL A 81 -11.87 3.14 -5.34
C VAL A 81 -12.68 3.54 -4.11
N GLU A 82 -13.36 4.69 -4.20
CA GLU A 82 -14.25 5.20 -3.16
C GLU A 82 -15.68 4.65 -3.28
N PRO A 83 -16.42 4.50 -2.16
CA PRO A 83 -16.05 4.83 -0.77
C PRO A 83 -15.25 3.72 -0.05
N TYR A 84 -15.01 2.59 -0.71
CA TYR A 84 -14.46 1.38 -0.10
C TYR A 84 -13.04 1.57 0.45
N LYS A 85 -12.20 2.35 -0.25
CA LYS A 85 -10.89 2.76 0.26
C LYS A 85 -11.03 3.38 1.64
N SER A 86 -11.85 4.42 1.77
CA SER A 86 -12.02 5.16 3.02
C SER A 86 -12.60 4.29 4.14
N GLU A 87 -13.43 3.31 3.80
CA GLU A 87 -14.04 2.39 4.78
C GLU A 87 -13.10 1.28 5.25
N ILE A 88 -12.11 0.87 4.44
CA ILE A 88 -11.28 -0.33 4.69
C ILE A 88 -9.85 0.06 5.08
N LEU A 89 -9.27 1.10 4.47
CA LEU A 89 -7.89 1.52 4.71
C LEU A 89 -7.56 1.78 6.19
N PRO A 90 -8.42 2.43 7.01
CA PRO A 90 -8.13 2.65 8.42
C PRO A 90 -7.99 1.35 9.25
N LEU A 91 -8.54 0.24 8.74
CA LEU A 91 -8.48 -1.08 9.37
C LEU A 91 -7.19 -1.82 9.01
N PHE A 92 -6.47 -1.37 7.98
CA PHE A 92 -5.34 -2.08 7.39
C PHE A 92 -4.04 -1.87 8.18
N LYS A 93 -3.60 -2.91 8.91
CA LYS A 93 -2.37 -2.91 9.73
C LYS A 93 -1.70 -4.27 9.64
N PHE A 94 -0.37 -4.29 9.53
CA PHE A 94 0.39 -5.54 9.40
C PHE A 94 1.76 -5.53 10.12
N SER A 95 1.96 -4.59 11.05
CA SER A 95 3.24 -4.41 11.76
C SER A 95 3.63 -5.56 12.69
N SER A 96 2.68 -6.40 13.08
CA SER A 96 2.90 -7.61 13.89
C SER A 96 1.86 -8.68 13.53
N PRO A 97 2.07 -9.97 13.90
CA PRO A 97 1.08 -11.03 13.67
C PRO A 97 -0.30 -10.70 14.26
N GLN A 98 -0.34 -10.16 15.47
CA GLN A 98 -1.58 -9.81 16.16
C GLN A 98 -2.29 -8.62 15.47
N ALA A 99 -1.53 -7.62 15.01
CA ALA A 99 -2.10 -6.52 14.24
C ALA A 99 -2.67 -7.00 12.89
N ALA A 100 -1.94 -7.89 12.20
CA ALA A 100 -2.36 -8.49 10.94
C ALA A 100 -3.64 -9.33 11.11
N GLU A 101 -3.75 -10.14 12.16
CA GLU A 101 -4.94 -10.92 12.46
C GLU A 101 -6.18 -10.04 12.72
N ARG A 102 -6.03 -9.02 13.58
CA ARG A 102 -7.10 -8.05 13.84
C ARG A 102 -7.51 -7.30 12.57
N SER A 103 -6.54 -6.89 11.77
CA SER A 103 -6.78 -6.21 10.49
C SER A 103 -7.53 -7.11 9.51
N ALA A 104 -7.03 -8.32 9.27
CA ALA A 104 -7.63 -9.29 8.38
C ALA A 104 -9.05 -9.68 8.80
N SER A 105 -9.30 -9.86 10.11
CA SER A 105 -10.64 -10.12 10.64
C SER A 105 -11.61 -8.98 10.34
N LYS A 106 -11.22 -7.73 10.63
CA LYS A 106 -12.09 -6.56 10.38
C LYS A 106 -12.35 -6.33 8.88
N ILE A 107 -11.35 -6.60 8.03
CA ILE A 107 -11.51 -6.52 6.57
C ILE A 107 -12.44 -7.65 6.09
N TYR A 108 -12.36 -8.83 6.68
CA TYR A 108 -13.28 -9.93 6.40
C TYR A 108 -14.72 -9.62 6.85
N GLU A 109 -14.90 -8.99 8.00
CA GLU A 109 -16.21 -8.47 8.43
C GLU A 109 -16.77 -7.46 7.43
N LYS A 110 -15.94 -6.56 6.89
CA LYS A 110 -16.35 -5.66 5.79
C LYS A 110 -16.79 -6.45 4.56
N PHE A 111 -16.03 -7.48 4.16
CA PHE A 111 -16.42 -8.37 3.06
C PHE A 111 -17.80 -8.99 3.28
N ILE A 112 -18.08 -9.54 4.47
CA ILE A 112 -19.39 -10.13 4.81
C ILE A 112 -20.49 -9.07 4.74
N ASN A 113 -20.26 -7.88 5.31
CA ASN A 113 -21.23 -6.78 5.25
C ASN A 113 -21.54 -6.33 3.82
N TYR A 114 -20.56 -6.36 2.91
CA TYR A 114 -20.80 -6.06 1.49
C TYR A 114 -21.52 -7.20 0.78
N ARG A 115 -21.15 -8.45 1.10
CA ARG A 115 -21.81 -9.64 0.56
C ARG A 115 -23.30 -9.65 0.90
N ASP A 116 -23.64 -9.37 2.15
CA ASP A 116 -25.04 -9.35 2.60
C ASP A 116 -25.85 -8.19 1.97
N LYS A 117 -25.17 -7.21 1.38
CA LYS A 117 -25.75 -6.11 0.58
C LYS A 117 -25.63 -6.33 -0.93
N GLU A 118 -25.16 -7.51 -1.35
CA GLU A 118 -24.86 -7.85 -2.75
C GLU A 118 -23.89 -6.87 -3.44
N ASP A 119 -23.06 -6.18 -2.65
CA ASP A 119 -22.11 -5.18 -3.12
C ASP A 119 -20.80 -5.85 -3.59
N LYS A 120 -20.83 -6.29 -4.85
CA LYS A 120 -19.70 -6.99 -5.50
C LYS A 120 -18.42 -6.17 -5.52
N VAL A 121 -18.49 -4.84 -5.63
CA VAL A 121 -17.30 -3.99 -5.66
C VAL A 121 -16.66 -3.94 -4.28
N GLY A 122 -17.47 -3.78 -3.22
CA GLY A 122 -16.98 -3.81 -1.84
C GLY A 122 -16.37 -5.16 -1.46
N MET A 123 -17.00 -6.26 -1.91
CA MET A 123 -16.44 -7.60 -1.76
C MET A 123 -15.06 -7.71 -2.42
N ASP A 124 -14.92 -7.25 -3.67
CA ASP A 124 -13.67 -7.33 -4.42
C ASP A 124 -12.55 -6.49 -3.80
N ILE A 125 -12.86 -5.26 -3.37
CA ILE A 125 -11.87 -4.40 -2.71
C ILE A 125 -11.42 -5.01 -1.39
N SER A 126 -12.33 -5.59 -0.60
CA SER A 126 -11.97 -6.28 0.66
C SER A 126 -11.01 -7.45 0.39
N ARG A 127 -11.29 -8.27 -0.62
CA ARG A 127 -10.39 -9.35 -1.10
C ARG A 127 -9.01 -8.79 -1.48
N LYS A 128 -8.96 -7.69 -2.23
CA LYS A 128 -7.71 -7.07 -2.67
C LYS A 128 -6.89 -6.49 -1.51
N TYR A 129 -7.52 -5.96 -0.46
CA TYR A 129 -6.83 -5.54 0.77
C TYR A 129 -6.22 -6.73 1.51
N LEU A 130 -6.94 -7.86 1.63
CA LEU A 130 -6.39 -9.09 2.21
C LEU A 130 -5.18 -9.61 1.40
N GLN A 131 -5.30 -9.62 0.08
CA GLN A 131 -4.21 -9.98 -0.84
C GLN A 131 -3.01 -9.04 -0.72
N LEU A 132 -3.25 -7.74 -0.56
CA LEU A 132 -2.21 -6.74 -0.37
C LEU A 132 -1.48 -6.94 0.96
N GLY A 133 -2.22 -7.19 2.06
CA GLY A 133 -1.64 -7.50 3.37
C GLY A 133 -0.72 -8.71 3.31
N TYR A 134 -1.19 -9.81 2.74
CA TYR A 134 -0.37 -11.01 2.53
C TYR A 134 0.93 -10.69 1.76
N ARG A 135 0.84 -9.95 0.66
CA ARG A 135 1.99 -9.65 -0.19
C ARG A 135 2.99 -8.70 0.48
N LEU A 136 2.50 -7.67 1.19
CA LEU A 136 3.35 -6.75 1.94
C LEU A 136 4.06 -7.48 3.08
N SER A 137 3.34 -8.19 3.96
CA SER A 137 3.96 -8.95 5.05
C SER A 137 5.01 -9.95 4.55
N LYS A 138 4.71 -10.68 3.47
CA LYS A 138 5.67 -11.60 2.84
C LYS A 138 6.90 -10.86 2.32
N ARG A 139 6.73 -9.70 1.68
CA ARG A 139 7.85 -8.87 1.21
C ARG A 139 8.72 -8.45 2.39
N PHE A 140 8.14 -7.90 3.45
CA PHE A 140 8.88 -7.46 4.64
C PHE A 140 9.59 -8.62 5.36
N SER A 141 9.11 -9.86 5.26
CA SER A 141 9.83 -11.04 5.80
C SER A 141 11.11 -11.45 5.05
N ILE A 142 11.34 -10.87 3.86
CA ILE A 142 12.53 -11.14 3.03
C ILE A 142 13.50 -9.95 3.12
N TYR A 143 12.97 -8.72 3.16
CA TYR A 143 13.79 -7.51 3.17
C TYR A 143 14.57 -7.30 4.48
N SER A 144 14.11 -7.79 5.65
CA SER A 144 14.91 -7.67 6.88
C SER A 144 16.17 -8.54 6.87
N SER A 145 16.21 -9.60 6.05
CA SER A 145 17.34 -10.54 6.00
C SER A 145 18.57 -10.00 5.24
N GLY A 146 18.43 -8.98 4.38
CA GLY A 146 19.50 -8.53 3.47
C GLY A 146 20.56 -7.60 4.07
N LYS A 147 20.31 -7.02 5.24
CA LYS A 147 21.19 -6.00 5.87
C LYS A 147 21.61 -6.31 7.31
N ARG A 148 21.18 -7.42 7.91
CA ARG A 148 21.40 -7.67 9.34
C ARG A 148 22.24 -8.92 9.59
N SER A 149 23.14 -8.81 10.57
CA SER A 149 23.84 -9.96 11.14
C SER A 149 22.81 -10.99 11.65
N GLN A 150 23.24 -12.24 11.83
CA GLN A 150 22.46 -13.43 12.20
C GLN A 150 21.36 -13.29 13.30
N GLY A 151 21.28 -12.16 14.01
CA GLY A 151 20.42 -11.89 15.16
C GLY A 151 19.00 -11.38 14.89
N ASP A 152 18.63 -10.87 13.71
CA ASP A 152 17.28 -10.27 13.50
C ASP A 152 16.30 -11.16 12.69
N ARG A 153 16.47 -12.49 12.79
CA ARG A 153 15.54 -13.46 12.19
C ARG A 153 14.15 -13.46 12.85
N SER A 154 14.02 -12.91 14.06
CA SER A 154 12.75 -12.86 14.78
C SER A 154 11.71 -12.03 14.02
N LYS A 155 12.11 -10.87 13.49
CA LYS A 155 11.21 -10.00 12.74
C LYS A 155 10.75 -10.61 11.42
N ASP A 156 11.62 -11.39 10.77
CA ASP A 156 11.25 -12.11 9.56
C ASP A 156 10.19 -13.18 9.83
N LEU A 157 10.32 -13.91 10.94
CA LEU A 157 9.32 -14.88 11.39
C LEU A 157 7.99 -14.20 11.72
N GLU A 158 8.01 -13.08 12.45
CA GLU A 158 6.80 -12.30 12.73
C GLU A 158 6.10 -11.83 11.44
N MET A 159 6.85 -11.38 10.44
CA MET A 159 6.27 -10.94 9.17
C MET A 159 5.74 -12.12 8.33
N ARG A 160 6.33 -13.32 8.45
CA ARG A 160 5.77 -14.54 7.85
C ARG A 160 4.45 -14.90 8.52
N ASP A 161 4.40 -14.90 9.85
CA ASP A 161 3.19 -15.18 10.61
C ASP A 161 2.09 -14.17 10.26
N ALA A 162 2.42 -12.87 10.18
CA ALA A 162 1.50 -11.83 9.73
C ALA A 162 0.95 -12.11 8.32
N ALA A 163 1.79 -12.58 7.39
CA ALA A 163 1.37 -12.95 6.05
C ALA A 163 0.37 -14.11 6.08
N ASP A 164 0.63 -15.13 6.91
CA ASP A 164 -0.25 -16.29 7.05
C ASP A 164 -1.62 -15.91 7.64
N ARG A 165 -1.67 -14.93 8.56
CA ARG A 165 -2.96 -14.37 9.05
C ARG A 165 -3.79 -13.82 7.89
N PHE A 166 -3.23 -12.94 7.06
CA PHE A 166 -3.95 -12.41 5.89
C PHE A 166 -4.34 -13.51 4.89
N LYS A 167 -3.44 -14.46 4.63
CA LYS A 167 -3.68 -15.58 3.72
C LYS A 167 -4.87 -16.44 4.17
N SER A 168 -4.99 -16.71 5.47
CA SER A 168 -6.09 -17.50 6.01
C SER A 168 -7.46 -16.87 5.72
N PHE A 169 -7.61 -15.55 5.90
CA PHE A 169 -8.85 -14.83 5.59
C PHE A 169 -9.07 -14.65 4.09
N LEU A 170 -8.00 -14.45 3.31
CA LEU A 170 -8.09 -14.41 1.85
C LEU A 170 -8.67 -15.73 1.30
N LEU A 171 -8.23 -16.88 1.83
CA LEU A 171 -8.76 -18.18 1.45
C LEU A 171 -10.24 -18.35 1.82
N LYS A 172 -10.69 -17.77 2.95
CA LYS A 172 -12.13 -17.76 3.30
C LYS A 172 -12.94 -17.00 2.25
N VAL A 173 -12.49 -15.82 1.84
CA VAL A 173 -13.15 -15.02 0.79
C VAL A 173 -13.18 -15.76 -0.54
N MET A 174 -12.07 -16.38 -0.95
CA MET A 174 -11.99 -17.10 -2.23
C MET A 174 -12.84 -18.38 -2.28
N LYS A 175 -13.19 -18.96 -1.12
CA LYS A 175 -14.07 -20.13 -1.00
C LYS A 175 -15.54 -19.76 -0.83
N ASP A 176 -15.86 -18.48 -0.63
CA ASP A 176 -17.24 -18.04 -0.44
C ASP A 176 -18.01 -18.16 -1.78
N PRO A 177 -19.10 -18.94 -1.82
CA PRO A 177 -19.85 -19.18 -3.06
C PRO A 177 -20.53 -17.93 -3.62
N ALA A 178 -20.80 -16.92 -2.78
CA ALA A 178 -21.36 -15.66 -3.23
C ALA A 178 -20.31 -14.76 -3.90
N TYR A 179 -19.02 -15.05 -3.72
CA TYR A 179 -17.94 -14.31 -4.35
C TYR A 179 -17.47 -14.99 -5.63
N ASN A 180 -17.95 -14.46 -6.76
CA ASN A 180 -17.38 -14.78 -8.06
C ASN A 180 -16.59 -13.57 -8.59
N PRO A 181 -15.25 -13.65 -8.67
CA PRO A 181 -14.44 -12.57 -9.23
C PRO A 181 -14.60 -12.39 -10.76
N PHE A 182 -15.30 -13.28 -11.47
CA PHE A 182 -15.42 -13.29 -12.93
C PHE A 182 -16.84 -13.57 -13.45
#